data_AF-A0A914DV79-F1
#
_entry.id   AF-A0A914DV79-F1
#
_cell.length_a   1.000
_cell.length_b   1.000
_cell.length_c   1.000
_cell.angle_alpha   90.00
_cell.angle_beta   90.00
_cell.angle_gamma   90.00
#
_symmetry.space_group_name_H-M   'P 1'
#
loop_
_entity.id
_entity.type
_entity.pdbx_description
1 polymer ?
#
loop_
_entity_poly.entity_id
_entity_poly.type
_entity_poly.pdbx_seq_one_letter_code
_entity_poly.pdbx_strand_id
1 'polypeptide(L)' 'MASEFTGLSPLDYSIWSILEEKACSKPHPNLESLKKALKKAWKEINLETPIKAVDDFPKRLEACIAVNGGYFE' A
#
# COMPACT_ATOMS: atom_id res chain seq x y z
N MET A 1 -6.90 17.82 -1.02
CA MET A 1 -7.49 17.01 0.06
C MET A 1 -7.17 15.53 -0.19
N ALA A 2 -5.92 15.11 0.01
CA ALA A 2 -5.52 13.71 -0.12
C ALA A 2 -4.31 13.34 0.75
N SER A 3 -3.91 14.21 1.68
CA SER A 3 -2.63 14.10 2.39
C SER A 3 -2.75 13.60 3.84
N GLU A 4 -3.96 13.42 4.37
CA GLU A 4 -4.15 13.16 5.82
C GLU A 4 -4.42 11.69 6.18
N PHE A 5 -4.75 10.83 5.21
CA PHE A 5 -5.16 9.44 5.48
C PHE A 5 -4.25 8.35 4.89
N THR A 6 -3.22 8.71 4.11
CA THR A 6 -2.32 7.73 3.48
C THR A 6 -1.55 6.91 4.52
N GLY A 7 -1.18 7.50 5.67
CA GLY A 7 -0.50 6.80 6.77
C GLY A 7 -1.36 5.74 7.48
N LEU A 8 -2.68 5.74 7.26
CA LEU A 8 -3.61 4.78 7.88
C LEU A 8 -4.12 3.72 6.91
N SER A 9 -3.94 3.87 5.60
CA SER A 9 -4.42 2.90 4.62
C SER A 9 -3.40 1.78 4.42
N PRO A 10 -3.74 0.49 4.69
CA PRO A 10 -2.81 -0.63 4.48
C PRO A 10 -2.33 -0.78 3.05
N LEU A 11 -3.13 -0.28 2.10
CA LEU A 11 -2.72 -0.19 0.71
C LEU A 11 -1.58 0.80 0.55
N ASP A 12 -1.69 1.99 1.14
CA ASP A 12 -0.73 3.09 0.92
C ASP A 12 0.59 2.87 1.68
N TYR A 13 0.57 2.43 2.94
CA TYR A 13 1.81 2.28 3.74
C TYR A 13 2.55 0.95 3.54
N SER A 14 1.97 -0.01 2.81
CA SER A 14 2.58 -1.33 2.65
C SER A 14 2.40 -1.87 1.23
N ILE A 15 1.16 -2.16 0.84
CA ILE A 15 0.90 -3.01 -0.33
C ILE A 15 1.25 -2.30 -1.66
N TRP A 16 1.05 -0.98 -1.74
CA TRP A 16 1.29 -0.21 -2.95
C TRP A 16 2.75 -0.25 -3.39
N SER A 17 3.69 -0.13 -2.44
CA SER A 17 5.13 -0.21 -2.74
C SER A 17 5.51 -1.53 -3.42
N ILE A 18 4.93 -2.65 -2.96
CA ILE A 18 5.17 -3.99 -3.51
C ILE A 18 4.54 -4.15 -4.90
N LEU A 19 3.34 -3.62 -5.08
CA LEU A 19 2.64 -3.63 -6.38
C LEU A 19 3.40 -2.79 -7.40
N GLU A 20 3.86 -1.62 -7.01
CA GLU A 20 4.66 -0.73 -7.85
C GLU A 20 5.99 -1.39 -8.23
N GLU A 21 6.74 -1.93 -7.28
CA GLU A 21 8.01 -2.63 -7.55
C GLU A 21 7.81 -3.77 -8.56
N LYS A 22 6.79 -4.61 -8.37
CA LYS A 22 6.55 -5.77 -9.24
C LYS A 22 5.98 -5.39 -10.60
N ALA A 23 4.93 -4.56 -10.62
CA ALA A 23 4.22 -4.22 -11.85
C ALA A 23 5.00 -3.20 -12.69
N CYS A 24 5.55 -2.16 -12.06
CA CYS A 24 6.20 -1.04 -12.74
C CYS A 24 7.71 -1.23 -12.93
N SER A 25 8.26 -2.44 -12.70
CA SER A 25 9.66 -2.77 -13.01
C SER A 25 10.04 -2.54 -14.47
N LYS A 26 9.06 -2.48 -15.38
CA LYS A 26 9.22 -2.17 -16.81
C LYS A 26 8.10 -1.26 -17.31
N PRO A 27 8.35 -0.46 -18.36
CA PRO A 27 7.30 0.35 -18.99
C PRO A 27 6.18 -0.52 -19.59
N HIS A 28 4.94 -0.05 -19.48
CA HIS A 28 3.78 -0.67 -20.10
C HIS A 28 3.35 0.08 -21.37
N PRO A 29 3.01 -0.62 -22.46
CA PRO A 29 2.60 0.01 -23.71
C PRO A 29 1.20 0.66 -23.65
N ASN A 30 0.37 0.28 -22.66
CA ASN A 30 -0.97 0.82 -22.47
C ASN A 30 -1.51 0.47 -21.07
N LEU A 31 -2.65 1.08 -20.74
CA LEU A 31 -3.33 0.93 -19.46
C LEU A 31 -3.76 -0.52 -19.17
N GLU A 32 -4.19 -1.28 -20.19
CA GLU A 32 -4.64 -2.66 -20.00
C GLU A 32 -3.46 -3.59 -19.64
N SER A 33 -2.29 -3.35 -20.23
CA SER A 33 -1.05 -4.03 -19.85
C SER A 33 -0.69 -3.76 -18.38
N LEU A 34 -0.78 -2.51 -17.94
CA LEU A 34 -0.53 -2.14 -16.54
C LEU A 34 -1.53 -2.80 -15.58
N LYS A 35 -2.84 -2.74 -15.88
CA LYS A 35 -3.87 -3.40 -15.05
C LYS A 35 -3.63 -4.91 -14.93
N LYS A 36 -3.22 -5.57 -16.01
CA LYS A 36 -2.89 -7.00 -16.01
C LYS A 36 -1.66 -7.28 -15.15
N ALA A 37 -0.64 -6.43 -15.22
CA ALA A 37 0.57 -6.55 -14.40
C ALA A 37 0.26 -6.37 -12.91
N LEU A 38 -0.51 -5.35 -12.52
CA LEU A 38 -0.95 -5.13 -11.14
C LEU A 38 -1.76 -6.33 -10.60
N LYS A 39 -2.71 -6.85 -11.37
CA LYS A 39 -3.47 -8.05 -10.98
C LYS A 39 -2.59 -9.29 -10.82
N LYS A 40 -1.56 -9.43 -11.65
CA LYS A 40 -0.58 -10.51 -11.53
C LYS A 40 0.26 -10.34 -10.26
N ALA A 41 0.82 -9.14 -10.04
CA ALA A 41 1.59 -8.81 -8.85
C ALA A 41 0.79 -9.08 -7.57
N TRP A 42 -0.47 -8.65 -7.51
CA TRP A 42 -1.36 -8.92 -6.38
C TRP A 42 -1.50 -10.41 -6.07
N LYS A 43 -1.63 -11.26 -7.08
CA LYS A 43 -1.75 -12.73 -6.90
C LYS A 43 -0.45 -13.39 -6.43
N GLU A 44 0.69 -12.74 -6.65
CA GLU A 44 2.00 -13.23 -6.23
C GLU A 44 2.38 -12.75 -4.81
N ILE A 45 1.64 -11.80 -4.25
CA ILE A 45 1.83 -11.37 -2.86
C ILE A 45 1.39 -12.51 -1.94
N ASN A 46 2.30 -12.97 -1.08
CA ASN A 46 1.97 -13.93 -0.03
C ASN A 46 0.96 -13.30 0.93
N LEU A 47 -0.09 -14.05 1.28
CA LEU A 47 -1.17 -13.66 2.20
C LEU A 47 -0.67 -13.13 3.55
N GLU A 48 0.50 -13.57 4.01
CA GLU A 48 1.14 -13.02 5.23
C GLU A 48 1.37 -11.50 5.13
N THR A 49 1.57 -10.96 3.94
CA THR A 49 1.84 -9.53 3.71
C THR A 49 0.61 -8.66 4.01
N PRO A 50 -0.56 -8.87 3.36
CA PRO A 50 -1.76 -8.10 3.70
C PRO A 50 -2.24 -8.36 5.13
N ILE A 51 -2.03 -9.56 5.69
CA ILE A 51 -2.34 -9.85 7.11
C ILE A 51 -1.51 -8.93 8.01
N LYS A 52 -0.18 -8.92 7.86
CA LYS A 52 0.69 -8.03 8.64
C LYS A 52 0.34 -6.56 8.47
N ALA A 53 0.02 -6.13 7.24
CA ALA A 53 -0.41 -4.77 7.00
C ALA A 53 -1.68 -4.43 7.82
N VAL A 54 -2.68 -5.31 7.86
CA VAL A 54 -3.89 -5.10 8.67
C VAL A 54 -3.57 -5.16 10.17
N ASP A 55 -2.73 -6.08 10.62
CA ASP A 55 -2.33 -6.23 12.03
C ASP A 55 -1.54 -5.01 12.55
N ASP A 56 -0.82 -4.30 11.66
CA ASP A 56 -0.10 -3.06 11.99
C ASP A 56 -1.01 -1.83 12.11
N PHE A 57 -2.27 -1.92 11.62
CA PHE A 57 -3.18 -0.77 11.61
C PHE A 57 -3.45 -0.16 13.00
N PRO A 58 -3.73 -0.93 14.07
CA PRO A 58 -3.95 -0.36 15.40
C PRO A 58 -2.75 0.45 15.90
N LYS A 59 -1.52 -0.04 15.67
CA LYS A 59 -0.29 0.68 16.03
C LYS A 59 -0.15 1.99 15.26
N ARG A 60 -0.49 1.99 13.97
CA ARG A 60 -0.51 3.21 13.16
C ARG A 60 -1.58 4.20 13.61
N LEU A 61 -2.75 3.71 14.02
CA LEU A 61 -3.81 4.54 14.59
C LEU A 61 -3.35 5.20 15.91
N GLU A 62 -2.68 4.47 16.78
CA GLU A 62 -2.08 5.02 18.00
C GLU A 62 -1.04 6.10 17.69
N ALA A 63 -0.17 5.88 16.70
CA ALA A 63 0.80 6.88 16.25
C ALA A 63 0.10 8.15 15.74
N CYS A 64 -0.95 8.00 14.92
CA CYS A 64 -1.79 9.09 14.45
C CYS A 64 -2.41 9.90 15.60
N ILE A 65 -2.93 9.21 16.63
CA ILE A 65 -3.51 9.86 17.81
C ILE A 65 -2.43 10.62 18.60
N ALA A 66 -1.24 10.03 18.77
CA ALA A 66 -0.14 10.66 19.51
C ALA A 66 0.32 11.98 18.90
N VAL A 67 0.16 12.15 17.59
CA VAL A 67 0.48 13.39 16.86
C VAL A 67 -0.75 14.26 16.55
N ASN A 68 -1.90 14.01 17.19
CA ASN A 68 -3.16 14.72 16.97
C ASN A 68 -3.59 14.79 15.49
N GLY A 69 -3.47 13.67 14.76
CA GLY A 69 -3.79 13.61 13.33
C GLY A 69 -2.74 14.24 12.41
N GLY A 70 -1.61 14.68 12.97
CA GLY A 70 -0.43 15.09 12.20
C GLY A 70 0.24 13.94 11.46
N TYR A 71 1.33 14.25 10.76
CA TYR A 71 2.12 13.26 10.03
C TYR A 71 2.87 12.32 10.98
N PHE A 72 2.90 11.03 10.62
CA PHE A 72 3.64 9.97 11.30
C PHE A 72 4.11 8.93 10.27
N GLU A 73 5.16 8.18 10.59
CA GLU A 73 5.70 7.10 9.76
C GLU A 73 5.51 5.74 10.44
#